data_AF-A0A6V8EY74-F1
#
_entry.id   AF-A0A6V8EY74-F1
#
_cell.length_a   1.000
_cell.length_b   1.000
_cell.length_c   1.000
_cell.angle_alpha   90.00
_cell.angle_beta   90.00
_cell.angle_gamma   90.00
#
_symmetry.space_group_name_H-M   'P 1'
#
loop_
_entity.id
_entity.type
_entity.pdbx_description
1 polymer ?
#
loop_
_entity_poly.entity_id
_entity_poly.type
_entity_poly.pdbx_seq_one_letter_code
_entity_poly.pdbx_strand_id
1 'polypeptide(L)'
;MNDLRKAPLFASLDDVINDAVAFLQSDSLLLVTTADLASVLALGFLESALLDRGISYSRRILPPNSHIPPDEVDLIPKQSGINVLFVDPWNRVETSMENAFIIAPKPVEVEFRNSSTSRRGRVDAVLQCAVIASVLATNGSRTKRCRPYAGCGQWLMESLDTTIDPIHTIVRDFLRDEGTIQVLPLPEIPDASVDMMPLASPRRLKRLQKLWMEMDAPTRAQALSEFSLPLLSSEGLSTARLEELIWKRMRIPNESTDLATSLYRLTKAWPEQADAAVLHAGRLADEILKTGRLTSSTD
;
A
#
# COMPACT_ATOMS: atom_id res chain seq x y z
N MET A 1 -6.45 8.48 16.30
CA MET A 1 -6.46 7.54 15.16
C MET A 1 -7.65 6.62 15.37
N ASN A 2 -8.51 6.52 14.37
CA ASN A 2 -9.67 5.66 14.43
C ASN A 2 -9.23 4.21 14.19
N ASP A 3 -9.98 3.27 14.75
CA ASP A 3 -9.67 1.85 14.59
C ASP A 3 -10.04 1.37 13.18
N LEU A 4 -9.03 1.14 12.33
CA LEU A 4 -9.23 0.71 10.94
C LEU A 4 -9.87 -0.67 10.84
N ARG A 5 -9.69 -1.51 11.86
CA ARG A 5 -10.35 -2.82 11.95
C ARG A 5 -11.86 -2.69 11.97
N LYS A 6 -12.41 -1.56 12.43
CA LYS A 6 -13.86 -1.28 12.41
C LYS A 6 -14.40 -0.92 11.03
N ALA A 7 -13.55 -0.80 10.01
CA ALA A 7 -14.04 -0.62 8.65
C ALA A 7 -14.81 -1.90 8.22
N PRO A 8 -15.98 -1.78 7.56
CA PRO A 8 -16.84 -2.92 7.26
C PRO A 8 -16.16 -4.08 6.51
N LEU A 9 -15.12 -3.76 5.71
CA LEU A 9 -14.37 -4.74 4.93
C LEU A 9 -13.58 -5.76 5.77
N PHE A 10 -13.33 -5.50 7.05
CA PHE A 10 -12.58 -6.41 7.93
C PHE A 10 -13.46 -7.32 8.78
N ALA A 11 -14.78 -7.17 8.77
CA ALA A 11 -15.67 -8.01 9.57
C ALA A 11 -15.50 -9.51 9.26
N SER A 12 -15.23 -9.84 7.98
CA SER A 12 -14.96 -11.23 7.55
C SER A 12 -13.52 -11.69 7.75
N LEU A 13 -12.62 -10.80 8.20
CA LEU A 13 -11.19 -11.07 8.41
C LEU A 13 -10.80 -11.02 9.90
N ASP A 14 -11.76 -10.87 10.81
CA ASP A 14 -11.49 -10.69 12.24
C ASP A 14 -10.71 -11.85 12.85
N ASP A 15 -11.10 -13.09 12.52
CA ASP A 15 -10.41 -14.29 13.00
C ASP A 15 -8.98 -14.37 12.44
N VAL A 16 -8.82 -14.12 11.13
CA VAL A 16 -7.50 -14.10 10.47
C VAL A 16 -6.57 -13.06 11.10
N ILE A 17 -7.09 -11.88 11.43
CA ILE A 17 -6.33 -10.82 12.10
C ILE A 17 -5.95 -11.25 13.53
N ASN A 18 -6.88 -11.85 14.27
CA ASN A 18 -6.62 -12.32 15.64
C ASN A 18 -5.56 -13.43 15.65
N ASP A 19 -5.66 -14.38 14.74
CA ASP A 19 -4.70 -15.48 14.60
C ASP A 19 -3.30 -14.95 14.24
N ALA A 20 -3.22 -14.00 13.30
CA ALA A 20 -1.95 -13.36 12.95
C ALA A 20 -1.34 -12.59 14.14
N VAL A 21 -2.15 -11.88 14.91
CA VAL A 21 -1.69 -11.17 16.12
C VAL A 21 -1.18 -12.14 17.17
N ALA A 22 -1.89 -13.26 17.40
CA ALA A 22 -1.45 -14.31 18.31
C ALA A 22 -0.14 -14.96 17.84
N PHE A 23 -0.03 -15.23 16.54
CA PHE A 23 1.18 -15.80 15.93
C PHE A 23 2.39 -14.87 16.07
N LEU A 24 2.22 -13.56 15.88
CA LEU A 24 3.27 -12.55 16.04
C LEU A 24 3.75 -12.39 17.50
N GLN A 25 3.00 -12.89 18.48
CA GLN A 25 3.39 -12.89 19.89
C GLN A 25 4.13 -14.16 20.30
N SER A 26 4.38 -15.08 19.36
CA SER A 26 5.13 -16.31 19.62
C SER A 26 6.60 -16.04 19.93
N ASP A 27 7.21 -16.96 20.68
CA ASP A 27 8.65 -16.97 20.89
C ASP A 27 9.36 -17.35 19.58
N SER A 28 10.51 -16.70 19.30
CA SER A 28 11.36 -16.98 18.15
C SER A 28 10.65 -16.80 16.78
N LEU A 29 10.45 -15.54 16.39
CA LEU A 29 9.75 -15.14 15.17
C LEU A 29 10.72 -14.82 14.03
N LEU A 30 10.44 -15.37 12.84
CA LEU A 30 11.09 -15.02 11.58
C LEU A 30 10.05 -14.44 10.60
N LEU A 31 10.22 -13.17 10.24
CA LEU A 31 9.45 -12.52 9.18
C LEU A 31 10.12 -12.79 7.84
N VAL A 32 9.35 -13.26 6.86
CA VAL A 32 9.85 -13.57 5.52
C VAL A 32 8.99 -12.86 4.49
N THR A 33 9.64 -12.26 3.49
CA THR A 33 8.95 -11.60 2.38
C THR A 33 9.85 -11.57 1.14
N THR A 34 9.33 -11.12 -0.01
CA THR A 34 10.11 -10.92 -1.25
C THR A 34 10.62 -9.48 -1.38
N ALA A 35 11.64 -9.26 -2.20
CA ALA A 35 12.20 -7.93 -2.46
C ALA A 35 11.37 -7.10 -3.46
N ASP A 36 10.07 -7.01 -3.20
CA ASP A 36 9.12 -6.23 -3.97
C ASP A 36 8.52 -5.12 -3.10
N LEU A 37 8.08 -4.01 -3.72
CA LEU A 37 7.59 -2.85 -2.96
C LEU A 37 6.41 -3.18 -2.04
N ALA A 38 5.41 -3.94 -2.52
CA ALA A 38 4.25 -4.33 -1.70
C ALA A 38 4.67 -5.19 -0.49
N SER A 39 5.59 -6.13 -0.72
CA SER A 39 6.17 -6.99 0.32
C SER A 39 6.90 -6.18 1.41
N VAL A 40 7.73 -5.22 1.01
CA VAL A 40 8.48 -4.36 1.93
C VAL A 40 7.55 -3.42 2.72
N LEU A 41 6.49 -2.91 2.10
CA LEU A 41 5.48 -2.10 2.78
C LEU A 41 4.77 -2.89 3.88
N ALA A 42 4.33 -4.10 3.55
CA ALA A 42 3.69 -5.01 4.51
C ALA A 42 4.64 -5.34 5.67
N LEU A 43 5.90 -5.68 5.36
CA LEU A 43 6.94 -5.94 6.35
C LEU A 43 7.15 -4.74 7.29
N GLY A 44 7.22 -3.52 6.75
CA GLY A 44 7.41 -2.30 7.54
C GLY A 44 6.32 -2.05 8.58
N PHE A 45 5.06 -2.42 8.29
CA PHE A 45 3.97 -2.38 9.27
C PHE A 45 4.19 -3.37 10.41
N LEU A 46 4.49 -4.63 10.08
CA LEU A 46 4.70 -5.68 11.08
C LEU A 46 5.90 -5.37 11.97
N GLU A 47 7.05 -5.06 11.37
CA GLU A 47 8.27 -4.70 12.09
C GLU A 47 8.06 -3.46 12.98
N SER A 48 7.34 -2.44 12.51
CA SER A 48 7.02 -1.24 13.32
C SER A 48 6.26 -1.60 14.60
N ALA A 49 5.25 -2.48 14.49
CA ALA A 49 4.45 -2.89 15.64
C ALA A 49 5.23 -3.79 16.60
N LEU A 50 6.05 -4.71 16.10
CA LEU A 50 6.90 -5.56 16.92
C LEU A 50 7.91 -4.72 17.70
N LEU A 51 8.57 -3.74 17.06
CA LEU A 51 9.50 -2.83 17.72
C LEU A 51 8.80 -1.93 18.75
N ASP A 52 7.61 -1.42 18.47
CA ASP A 52 6.84 -0.64 19.44
C ASP A 52 6.38 -1.49 20.64
N ARG A 53 6.28 -2.82 20.49
CA ARG A 53 5.92 -3.76 21.56
C ARG A 53 7.11 -4.42 22.24
N GLY A 54 8.33 -4.22 21.73
CA GLY A 54 9.54 -4.87 22.24
C GLY A 54 9.58 -6.38 21.96
N ILE A 55 8.91 -6.85 20.92
CA ILE A 55 8.91 -8.26 20.51
C ILE A 55 10.12 -8.51 19.60
N SER A 56 10.94 -9.49 19.97
CA SER A 56 12.11 -9.89 19.19
C SER A 56 11.72 -10.65 17.93
N TYR A 57 12.36 -10.33 16.81
CA TYR A 57 12.16 -11.00 15.54
C TYR A 57 13.44 -11.01 14.71
N SER A 58 13.53 -11.93 13.76
CA SER A 58 14.48 -11.89 12.65
C SER A 58 13.73 -11.63 11.35
N ARG A 59 14.41 -11.10 10.34
CA ARG A 59 13.82 -10.89 9.01
C ARG A 59 14.65 -11.55 7.92
N ARG A 60 13.99 -12.05 6.89
CA ARG A 60 14.60 -12.57 5.66
C ARG A 60 13.86 -12.02 4.45
N ILE A 61 14.61 -11.37 3.57
CA ILE A 61 14.10 -10.87 2.29
C ILE A 61 14.60 -11.80 1.20
N LEU A 62 13.67 -12.43 0.49
CA LEU A 62 13.93 -13.26 -0.68
C LEU A 62 14.09 -12.38 -1.94
N PRO A 63 14.64 -12.93 -3.04
CA PRO A 63 14.61 -12.25 -4.33
C PRO A 63 13.20 -11.76 -4.71
N PRO A 64 13.09 -10.74 -5.59
CA PRO A 64 11.80 -10.26 -6.06
C PRO A 64 11.00 -11.39 -6.71
N ASN A 65 9.67 -11.31 -6.65
CA ASN A 65 8.79 -12.31 -7.22
C ASN A 65 9.05 -12.56 -8.72
N SER A 66 9.49 -11.54 -9.46
CA SER A 66 9.87 -11.63 -10.87
C SER A 66 11.09 -12.52 -11.15
N HIS A 67 11.91 -12.81 -10.13
CA HIS A 67 13.10 -13.65 -10.22
C HIS A 67 12.88 -15.06 -9.66
N ILE A 68 11.69 -15.33 -9.11
CA ILE A 68 11.32 -16.63 -8.57
C ILE A 68 10.58 -17.40 -9.66
N PRO A 69 11.03 -18.62 -10.04
CA PRO A 69 10.35 -19.45 -11.03
C PRO A 69 8.85 -19.58 -10.73
N PRO A 70 7.94 -19.45 -11.72
CA PRO A 70 6.49 -19.50 -11.49
C PRO A 70 5.99 -20.74 -10.73
N ASP A 71 6.67 -21.87 -10.92
CA ASP A 71 6.42 -23.18 -10.33
C ASP A 71 7.04 -23.38 -8.93
N GLU A 72 7.92 -22.49 -8.50
CA GLU A 72 8.50 -22.52 -7.16
C GLU A 72 7.45 -22.05 -6.14
N VAL A 73 7.00 -22.98 -5.29
CA VAL A 73 6.01 -22.74 -4.24
C VAL A 73 6.56 -22.97 -2.83
N ASP A 74 7.75 -23.58 -2.70
CA ASP A 74 8.37 -23.90 -1.40
C ASP A 74 9.24 -22.72 -0.92
N LEU A 75 8.62 -21.55 -0.76
CA LEU A 75 9.32 -20.31 -0.39
C LEU A 75 9.49 -20.13 1.11
N ILE A 76 8.77 -20.91 1.93
CA ILE A 76 8.80 -20.78 3.39
C ILE A 76 9.99 -21.57 3.95
N PRO A 77 10.93 -20.91 4.65
CA PRO A 77 12.06 -21.60 5.25
C PRO A 77 11.62 -22.66 6.26
N LYS A 78 12.08 -23.91 6.06
CA LYS A 78 11.85 -25.01 7.00
C LYS A 78 12.91 -24.96 8.10
N GLN A 79 12.58 -24.36 9.24
CA GLN A 79 13.45 -24.27 10.41
C GLN A 79 12.73 -24.76 11.66
N SER A 80 13.35 -25.69 12.39
CA SER A 80 12.79 -26.22 13.63
C SER A 80 12.90 -25.19 14.76
N GLY A 81 11.83 -25.05 15.56
CA GLY A 81 11.82 -24.15 16.73
C GLY A 81 11.71 -22.66 16.40
N ILE A 82 11.38 -22.30 15.16
CA ILE A 82 11.17 -20.91 14.72
C ILE A 82 9.79 -20.81 14.09
N ASN A 83 9.02 -19.81 14.49
CA ASN A 83 7.73 -19.47 13.90
C ASN A 83 7.96 -18.53 12.71
N VAL A 84 7.46 -18.91 11.54
CA VAL A 84 7.70 -18.18 10.29
C VAL A 84 6.43 -17.48 9.83
N LEU A 85 6.44 -16.14 9.81
CA LEU A 85 5.38 -15.38 9.15
C LEU A 85 5.84 -14.97 7.77
N PHE A 86 5.16 -15.47 6.74
CA PHE A 86 5.44 -15.17 5.34
C PHE A 86 4.41 -14.19 4.77
N VAL A 87 4.87 -13.05 4.24
CA VAL A 87 4.01 -12.10 3.51
C VAL A 87 4.06 -12.45 2.03
N ASP A 88 2.91 -12.83 1.48
CA ASP A 88 2.71 -13.23 0.08
C ASP A 88 1.67 -12.35 -0.64
N PRO A 89 2.04 -11.16 -1.12
CA PRO A 89 1.14 -10.30 -1.87
C PRO A 89 0.58 -10.93 -3.17
N TRP A 90 1.20 -11.99 -3.70
CA TRP A 90 0.77 -12.64 -4.94
C TRP A 90 -0.07 -13.90 -4.73
N ASN A 91 -0.24 -14.37 -3.48
CA ASN A 91 -0.98 -15.58 -3.14
C ASN A 91 -0.49 -16.80 -3.96
N ARG A 92 0.84 -16.99 -4.00
CA ARG A 92 1.54 -18.09 -4.68
C ARG A 92 1.84 -19.27 -3.76
N VAL A 93 1.90 -19.03 -2.46
CA VAL A 93 2.38 -20.00 -1.47
C VAL A 93 1.21 -20.53 -0.67
N GLU A 94 1.21 -21.85 -0.49
CA GLU A 94 0.36 -22.54 0.47
C GLU A 94 1.24 -23.31 1.44
N THR A 95 0.80 -23.47 2.69
CA THR A 95 1.55 -24.24 3.68
C THR A 95 0.63 -25.02 4.59
N SER A 96 1.07 -26.22 4.94
CA SER A 96 0.49 -27.06 5.99
C SER A 96 1.35 -27.08 7.26
N MET A 97 2.44 -26.29 7.31
CA MET A 97 3.34 -26.25 8.46
C MET A 97 2.66 -25.51 9.62
N GLU A 98 2.56 -26.16 10.78
CA GLU A 98 1.94 -25.57 11.98
C GLU A 98 2.70 -24.35 12.50
N ASN A 99 4.01 -24.29 12.29
CA ASN A 99 4.87 -23.18 12.69
C ASN A 99 4.99 -22.10 11.60
N ALA A 100 4.10 -22.08 10.61
CA ALA A 100 4.09 -21.07 9.55
C ALA A 100 2.73 -20.37 9.45
N PHE A 101 2.76 -19.05 9.27
CA PHE A 101 1.57 -18.24 9.01
C PHE A 101 1.76 -17.43 7.74
N ILE A 102 0.80 -17.49 6.82
CA ILE A 102 0.87 -16.77 5.54
C ILE A 102 -0.13 -15.62 5.56
N ILE A 103 0.36 -14.41 5.28
CA ILE A 103 -0.48 -13.25 4.97
C ILE A 103 -0.51 -13.10 3.45
N ALA A 104 -1.63 -13.45 2.84
CA ALA A 104 -1.90 -13.30 1.41
C ALA A 104 -3.23 -12.57 1.18
N PRO A 105 -3.45 -11.93 0.02
CA PRO A 105 -4.69 -11.22 -0.26
C PRO A 105 -5.94 -12.08 -0.03
N LYS A 106 -6.92 -11.56 0.71
CA LYS A 106 -8.16 -12.27 1.05
C LYS A 106 -9.38 -11.67 0.33
N PRO A 107 -10.23 -12.50 -0.29
CA PRO A 107 -11.49 -12.02 -0.85
C PRO A 107 -12.42 -11.56 0.27
N VAL A 108 -13.12 -10.46 0.04
CA VAL A 108 -14.14 -9.92 0.96
C VAL A 108 -15.36 -9.45 0.17
N GLU A 109 -16.52 -9.47 0.82
CA GLU A 109 -17.72 -8.80 0.30
C GLU A 109 -17.96 -7.54 1.13
N VAL A 110 -18.26 -6.43 0.46
CA VAL A 110 -18.50 -5.16 1.11
C VAL A 110 -19.81 -4.56 0.63
N GLU A 111 -20.64 -4.16 1.59
CA GLU A 111 -21.86 -3.43 1.34
C GLU A 111 -21.59 -1.92 1.46
N PHE A 112 -22.00 -1.16 0.45
CA PHE A 112 -22.01 0.29 0.54
C PHE A 112 -23.31 0.73 1.19
N ARG A 113 -23.25 1.70 2.12
CA ARG A 113 -24.43 2.20 2.85
C ARG A 113 -25.62 2.59 1.96
N ASN A 114 -25.36 2.96 0.70
CA ASN A 114 -26.36 3.43 -0.27
C ASN A 114 -26.60 2.44 -1.41
N SER A 115 -26.21 1.17 -1.28
CA SER A 115 -26.38 0.16 -2.31
C SER A 115 -26.89 -1.14 -1.71
N SER A 116 -27.92 -1.73 -2.32
CA SER A 116 -28.46 -3.04 -1.96
C SER A 116 -27.64 -4.21 -2.51
N THR A 117 -26.57 -3.94 -3.26
CA THR A 117 -25.69 -4.97 -3.84
C THR A 117 -24.35 -5.00 -3.12
N SER A 118 -23.98 -6.17 -2.58
CA SER A 118 -22.63 -6.40 -2.09
C SER A 118 -21.65 -6.38 -3.26
N ARG A 119 -20.49 -5.75 -3.05
CA ARG A 119 -19.40 -5.76 -4.02
C ARG A 119 -18.29 -6.67 -3.51
N ARG A 120 -17.83 -7.56 -4.38
CA ARG A 120 -16.66 -8.39 -4.12
C ARG A 120 -15.38 -7.57 -4.33
N GLY A 121 -14.46 -7.69 -3.39
CA GLY A 121 -13.13 -7.09 -3.46
C GLY A 121 -12.08 -8.03 -2.85
N ARG A 122 -10.83 -7.57 -2.80
CA ARG A 122 -9.74 -8.31 -2.14
C ARG A 122 -8.97 -7.36 -1.23
N VAL A 123 -8.81 -7.73 0.03
CA VAL A 123 -7.94 -7.02 0.97
C VAL A 123 -6.52 -7.54 0.75
N ASP A 124 -5.62 -6.66 0.31
CA ASP A 124 -4.24 -6.99 0.02
C ASP A 124 -3.42 -7.23 1.30
N ALA A 125 -2.20 -7.77 1.14
CA ALA A 125 -1.35 -8.12 2.27
C ALA A 125 -0.83 -6.89 3.06
N VAL A 126 -0.57 -5.75 2.40
CA VAL A 126 -0.14 -4.49 3.07
C VAL A 126 -1.24 -3.98 3.99
N LEU A 127 -2.47 -3.93 3.49
CA LEU A 127 -3.62 -3.46 4.26
C LEU A 127 -3.93 -4.40 5.44
N GLN A 128 -3.83 -5.73 5.24
CA GLN A 128 -3.92 -6.70 6.35
C GLN A 128 -2.83 -6.44 7.40
N CYS A 129 -1.57 -6.29 6.98
CA CYS A 129 -0.46 -6.01 7.89
C CYS A 129 -0.63 -4.68 8.63
N ALA A 130 -1.18 -3.65 7.98
CA ALA A 130 -1.46 -2.36 8.60
C ALA A 130 -2.49 -2.46 9.73
N VAL A 131 -3.53 -3.28 9.56
CA VAL A 131 -4.51 -3.54 10.62
C VAL A 131 -3.93 -4.41 11.72
N ILE A 132 -3.24 -5.50 11.38
CA ILE A 132 -2.56 -6.37 12.35
C ILE A 132 -1.60 -5.54 13.22
N ALA A 133 -0.79 -4.68 12.60
CA ALA A 133 0.12 -3.77 13.29
C ALA A 133 -0.63 -2.80 14.23
N SER A 134 -1.78 -2.26 13.80
CA SER A 134 -2.62 -1.36 14.59
C SER A 134 -3.27 -2.08 15.79
N VAL A 135 -3.62 -3.36 15.65
CA VAL A 135 -4.14 -4.17 16.77
C VAL A 135 -3.01 -4.53 17.74
N LEU A 136 -1.87 -4.99 17.21
CA LEU A 136 -0.73 -5.41 18.01
C LEU A 136 -0.11 -4.25 18.79
N ALA A 137 -0.06 -3.04 18.21
CA ALA A 137 0.56 -1.85 18.78
C ALA A 137 -0.31 -0.60 18.59
N THR A 138 -1.53 -0.59 19.17
CA THR A 138 -2.54 0.48 19.01
C THR A 138 -2.02 1.90 19.28
N ASN A 139 -1.09 2.05 20.21
CA ASN A 139 -0.46 3.32 20.55
C ASN A 139 1.01 3.45 20.13
N GLY A 140 1.50 2.50 19.35
CA GLY A 140 2.87 2.45 18.86
C GLY A 140 3.24 3.69 18.05
N SER A 141 4.40 4.26 18.37
CA SER A 141 4.91 5.47 17.70
C SER A 141 5.26 5.19 16.24
N ARG A 142 5.91 4.07 15.94
CA ARG A 142 6.31 3.65 14.59
C ARG A 142 5.08 3.22 13.80
N THR A 143 4.19 2.45 14.41
CA THR A 143 2.92 2.03 13.79
C THR A 143 2.09 3.23 13.34
N LYS A 144 1.97 4.26 14.19
CA LYS A 144 1.27 5.51 13.84
C LYS A 144 1.91 6.26 12.68
N ARG A 145 3.25 6.29 12.58
CA ARG A 145 3.95 6.95 11.45
C ARG A 145 3.72 6.25 10.11
N CYS A 146 3.60 4.92 10.12
CA CYS A 146 3.35 4.15 8.90
C CYS A 146 1.90 4.21 8.42
N ARG A 147 0.97 4.67 9.28
CA ARG A 147 -0.47 4.69 9.03
C ARG A 147 -0.91 5.23 7.66
N PRO A 148 -0.34 6.33 7.12
CA PRO A 148 -0.78 6.87 5.84
C PRO A 148 -0.61 5.90 4.65
N TYR A 149 0.24 4.89 4.78
CA TYR A 149 0.55 3.94 3.71
C TYR A 149 -0.36 2.70 3.71
N ALA A 150 -1.37 2.63 4.59
CA ALA A 150 -2.20 1.44 4.73
C ALA A 150 -2.95 1.06 3.43
N GLY A 151 -3.31 2.05 2.61
CA GLY A 151 -3.94 1.83 1.30
C GLY A 151 -2.97 1.63 0.13
N CYS A 152 -1.64 1.66 0.35
CA CYS A 152 -0.67 1.59 -0.73
C CYS A 152 -0.64 0.22 -1.41
N GLY A 153 -0.91 -0.87 -0.70
CA GLY A 153 -0.98 -2.19 -1.33
C GLY A 153 -2.16 -2.32 -2.29
N GLN A 154 -3.34 -1.83 -1.92
CA GLN A 154 -4.50 -1.72 -2.83
C GLN A 154 -4.15 -0.95 -4.11
N TRP A 155 -3.43 0.17 -3.98
CA TRP A 155 -2.96 0.95 -5.13
C TRP A 155 -2.01 0.18 -6.05
N LEU A 156 -1.15 -0.67 -5.49
CA LEU A 156 -0.17 -1.46 -6.24
C LEU A 156 -0.79 -2.69 -6.91
N MET A 157 -2.02 -3.07 -6.55
CA MET A 157 -2.76 -4.10 -7.26
C MET A 157 -3.30 -3.60 -8.61
N GLU A 158 -3.55 -4.53 -9.52
CA GLU A 158 -4.11 -4.28 -10.86
C GLU A 158 -5.63 -4.10 -10.85
N SER A 159 -6.30 -4.18 -9.69
CA SER A 159 -7.77 -4.05 -9.58
C SER A 159 -8.27 -2.73 -10.15
N LEU A 160 -7.58 -1.64 -9.84
CA LEU A 160 -7.87 -0.30 -10.37
C LEU A 160 -7.60 -0.18 -11.87
N ASP A 161 -6.85 -1.08 -12.49
CA ASP A 161 -6.52 -1.02 -13.90
C ASP A 161 -7.62 -1.63 -14.78
N THR A 162 -8.64 -2.24 -14.16
CA THR A 162 -9.81 -2.81 -14.85
C THR A 162 -11.13 -2.18 -14.43
N THR A 163 -11.33 -1.89 -13.14
CA THR A 163 -12.59 -1.38 -12.61
C THR A 163 -12.37 -0.55 -11.35
N ILE A 164 -13.45 -0.05 -10.76
CA ILE A 164 -13.43 0.63 -9.46
C ILE A 164 -13.05 -0.39 -8.39
N ASP A 165 -12.06 -0.06 -7.56
CA ASP A 165 -11.73 -0.83 -6.36
C ASP A 165 -12.48 -0.27 -5.13
N PRO A 166 -13.47 -1.02 -4.60
CA PRO A 166 -14.23 -0.59 -3.43
C PRO A 166 -13.38 -0.55 -2.16
N ILE A 167 -12.37 -1.41 -2.05
CA ILE A 167 -11.50 -1.51 -0.86
C ILE A 167 -10.58 -0.29 -0.81
N HIS A 168 -9.92 0.03 -1.93
CA HIS A 168 -9.12 1.26 -2.05
C HIS A 168 -9.94 2.51 -1.67
N THR A 169 -11.16 2.62 -2.20
CA THR A 169 -12.06 3.75 -1.93
C THR A 169 -12.38 3.89 -0.44
N ILE A 170 -12.76 2.78 0.21
CA ILE A 170 -13.12 2.79 1.64
C ILE A 170 -11.91 3.14 2.50
N VAL A 171 -10.73 2.57 2.22
CA VAL A 171 -9.53 2.84 3.00
C VAL A 171 -9.08 4.28 2.82
N ARG A 172 -9.06 4.79 1.58
CA ARG A 172 -8.74 6.21 1.31
C ARG A 172 -9.67 7.14 2.09
N ASP A 173 -10.98 6.91 2.00
CA ASP A 173 -11.98 7.76 2.65
C ASP A 173 -11.87 7.66 4.17
N PHE A 174 -11.63 6.46 4.72
CA PHE A 174 -11.36 6.27 6.15
C PHE A 174 -10.14 7.08 6.61
N LEU A 175 -9.01 6.96 5.90
CA LEU A 175 -7.77 7.66 6.24
C LEU A 175 -7.91 9.19 6.10
N ARG A 176 -8.71 9.65 5.13
CA ARG A 176 -9.05 11.07 4.95
C ARG A 176 -9.89 11.58 6.12
N ASP A 177 -10.97 10.88 6.44
CA ASP A 177 -11.93 11.31 7.45
C ASP A 177 -11.33 11.34 8.86
N GLU A 178 -10.32 10.48 9.14
CA GLU A 178 -9.53 10.55 10.38
C GLU A 178 -8.38 11.58 10.35
N GLY A 179 -8.14 12.24 9.21
CA GLY A 179 -7.10 13.26 9.03
C GLY A 179 -5.68 12.73 8.82
N THR A 180 -5.50 11.42 8.64
CA THR A 180 -4.19 10.80 8.35
C THR A 180 -3.66 11.25 6.98
N ILE A 181 -4.56 11.39 6.00
CA ILE A 181 -4.24 11.87 4.65
C ILE A 181 -5.18 13.00 4.25
N GLN A 182 -4.77 13.76 3.25
CA GLN A 182 -5.60 14.64 2.45
C GLN A 182 -5.88 13.97 1.11
N VAL A 183 -7.07 14.23 0.56
CA VAL A 183 -7.45 13.80 -0.79
C VAL A 183 -7.64 15.05 -1.62
N LEU A 184 -6.76 15.26 -2.59
CA LEU A 184 -6.66 16.51 -3.34
C LEU A 184 -6.64 16.24 -4.85
N PRO A 185 -7.10 17.17 -5.68
CA PRO A 185 -6.92 17.08 -7.12
C PRO A 185 -5.44 17.28 -7.50
N LEU A 186 -5.04 16.71 -8.63
CA LEU A 186 -3.67 16.71 -9.14
C LEU A 186 -2.98 18.10 -9.12
N PRO A 187 -3.64 19.21 -9.50
CA PRO A 187 -3.01 20.54 -9.47
C PRO A 187 -2.72 21.09 -8.07
N GLU A 188 -3.29 20.51 -7.01
CA GLU A 188 -3.05 20.92 -5.63
C GLU A 188 -1.87 20.18 -4.98
N ILE A 189 -1.25 19.25 -5.71
CA ILE A 189 -0.04 18.56 -5.28
C ILE A 189 1.16 19.32 -5.85
N PRO A 190 2.00 19.99 -5.02
CA PRO A 190 3.14 20.77 -5.51
C PRO A 190 4.15 19.95 -6.32
N ASP A 191 4.54 18.78 -5.82
CA ASP A 191 5.49 17.87 -6.45
C ASP A 191 4.77 16.60 -6.94
N ALA A 192 3.93 16.76 -7.97
CA ALA A 192 3.24 15.63 -8.60
C ALA A 192 4.02 15.13 -9.82
N SER A 193 4.06 13.80 -10.02
CA SER A 193 4.42 13.19 -11.29
C SER A 193 3.17 12.84 -12.10
N VAL A 194 3.31 12.96 -13.41
CA VAL A 194 2.32 12.50 -14.39
C VAL A 194 2.88 11.40 -15.30
N ASP A 195 4.08 10.91 -15.02
CA ASP A 195 4.78 9.94 -15.86
C ASP A 195 4.12 8.54 -15.82
N MET A 196 3.23 8.31 -14.85
CA MET A 196 2.33 7.16 -14.83
C MET A 196 1.13 7.30 -15.78
N MET A 197 0.95 8.46 -16.42
CA MET A 197 -0.13 8.76 -17.37
C MET A 197 0.48 9.03 -18.75
N PRO A 198 0.55 8.03 -19.66
CA PRO A 198 1.28 8.11 -20.92
C PRO A 198 1.03 9.37 -21.76
N LEU A 199 -0.21 9.87 -21.79
CA LEU A 199 -0.59 11.05 -22.59
C LEU A 199 -0.60 12.37 -21.79
N ALA A 200 -0.21 12.34 -20.52
CA ALA A 200 -0.19 13.52 -19.68
C ALA A 200 1.03 14.40 -19.96
N SER A 201 0.81 15.72 -19.92
CA SER A 201 1.86 16.69 -20.18
C SER A 201 2.29 17.36 -18.87
N PRO A 202 3.53 17.12 -18.38
CA PRO A 202 4.07 17.80 -17.21
C PRO A 202 4.05 19.33 -17.37
N ARG A 203 4.28 19.83 -18.59
CA ARG A 203 4.22 21.26 -18.92
C ARG A 203 2.80 21.83 -18.75
N ARG A 204 1.76 21.11 -19.20
CA ARG A 204 0.37 21.52 -19.01
C ARG A 204 0.00 21.51 -17.53
N LEU A 205 0.42 20.50 -16.78
CA LEU A 205 0.19 20.44 -15.33
C LEU A 205 0.82 21.64 -14.62
N LYS A 206 2.11 21.94 -14.87
CA LYS A 206 2.78 23.11 -14.28
C LYS A 206 2.07 24.42 -14.57
N ARG A 207 1.50 24.59 -15.77
CA ARG A 207 0.69 25.76 -16.10
C ARG A 207 -0.62 25.77 -15.32
N LEU A 208 -1.30 24.63 -15.21
CA LEU A 208 -2.55 24.49 -14.47
C LEU A 208 -2.35 24.79 -12.98
N GLN A 209 -1.30 24.25 -12.35
CA GLN A 209 -0.95 24.51 -10.96
C GLN A 209 -0.78 26.01 -10.67
N LYS A 210 -0.15 26.77 -11.57
CA LYS A 210 0.03 28.23 -11.41
C LYS A 210 -1.29 28.98 -11.41
N LEU A 211 -2.20 28.61 -12.32
CA LEU A 211 -3.50 29.28 -12.46
C LEU A 211 -4.52 28.81 -11.41
N TRP A 212 -4.31 27.63 -10.82
CA TRP A 212 -5.27 26.96 -9.93
C TRP A 212 -5.75 27.82 -8.76
N MET A 213 -4.83 28.62 -8.18
CA MET A 213 -5.11 29.47 -7.02
C MET A 213 -6.06 30.62 -7.34
N GLU A 214 -6.14 31.05 -8.60
CA GLU A 214 -6.98 32.15 -9.07
C GLU A 214 -8.35 31.67 -9.57
N MET A 215 -8.51 30.37 -9.79
CA MET A 215 -9.73 29.76 -10.32
C MET A 215 -10.77 29.50 -9.22
N ASP A 216 -12.03 29.77 -9.52
CA ASP A 216 -13.18 29.34 -8.72
C ASP A 216 -13.55 27.86 -8.99
N ALA A 217 -14.51 27.33 -8.24
CA ALA A 217 -14.87 25.92 -8.33
C ALA A 217 -15.35 25.47 -9.75
N PRO A 218 -16.22 26.22 -10.45
CA PRO A 218 -16.60 25.88 -11.83
C PRO A 218 -15.41 25.87 -12.80
N THR A 219 -14.54 26.88 -12.71
CA THR A 219 -13.37 26.98 -13.59
C THR A 219 -12.37 25.84 -13.31
N ARG A 220 -12.18 25.46 -12.04
CA ARG A 220 -11.35 24.30 -11.66
C ARG A 220 -11.89 23.00 -12.23
N ALA A 221 -13.21 22.79 -12.17
CA ALA A 221 -13.85 21.60 -12.72
C ALA A 221 -13.63 21.50 -14.24
N GLN A 222 -13.89 22.61 -14.95
CA GLN A 222 -13.67 22.68 -16.41
C GLN A 222 -12.19 22.45 -16.76
N ALA A 223 -11.26 23.11 -16.08
CA ALA A 223 -9.83 22.99 -16.35
C ALA A 223 -9.30 21.57 -16.13
N LEU A 224 -9.82 20.84 -15.11
CA LEU A 224 -9.51 19.43 -14.91
C LEU A 224 -10.07 18.54 -16.03
N SER A 225 -11.30 18.78 -16.47
CA SER A 225 -11.90 18.04 -17.60
C SER A 225 -11.12 18.25 -18.90
N GLU A 226 -10.68 19.47 -19.18
CA GLU A 226 -9.84 19.76 -20.35
C GLU A 226 -8.43 19.14 -20.23
N PHE A 227 -7.90 19.05 -19.00
CA PHE A 227 -6.64 18.36 -18.75
C PHE A 227 -6.77 16.85 -18.95
N SER A 228 -7.87 16.25 -18.50
CA SER A 228 -8.11 14.80 -18.53
C SER A 228 -8.54 14.27 -19.90
N LEU A 229 -9.18 15.08 -20.74
CA LEU A 229 -9.74 14.68 -22.03
C LEU A 229 -8.79 13.82 -22.91
N PRO A 230 -7.53 14.23 -23.17
CA PRO A 230 -6.62 13.39 -23.97
C PRO A 230 -6.22 12.09 -23.27
N LEU A 231 -6.33 12.01 -21.94
CA LEU A 231 -5.93 10.85 -21.15
C LEU A 231 -6.96 9.72 -21.23
N LEU A 232 -8.21 10.03 -21.60
CA LEU A 232 -9.27 9.05 -21.81
C LEU A 232 -8.97 8.08 -22.97
N SER A 233 -8.05 8.47 -23.86
CA SER A 233 -7.57 7.63 -24.96
C SER A 233 -6.26 6.90 -24.64
N SER A 234 -5.77 6.98 -23.39
CA SER A 234 -4.53 6.31 -22.99
C SER A 234 -4.74 4.80 -22.89
N GLU A 235 -3.91 4.03 -23.59
CA GLU A 235 -3.83 2.59 -23.36
C GLU A 235 -3.25 2.31 -21.96
N GLY A 236 -3.71 1.21 -21.34
CA GLY A 236 -3.18 0.74 -20.06
C GLY A 236 -3.65 1.50 -18.81
N LEU A 237 -4.57 2.47 -18.93
CA LEU A 237 -5.18 3.15 -17.78
C LEU A 237 -6.70 3.08 -17.86
N SER A 238 -7.32 2.46 -16.86
CA SER A 238 -8.78 2.50 -16.73
C SER A 238 -9.26 3.90 -16.34
N THR A 239 -10.53 4.19 -16.64
CA THR A 239 -11.21 5.40 -16.14
C THR A 239 -11.16 5.48 -14.62
N ALA A 240 -11.25 4.35 -13.90
CA ALA A 240 -11.18 4.33 -12.44
C ALA A 240 -9.80 4.73 -11.92
N ARG A 241 -8.72 4.20 -12.52
CA ARG A 241 -7.34 4.59 -12.19
C ARG A 241 -7.11 6.07 -12.47
N LEU A 242 -7.60 6.54 -13.61
CA LEU A 242 -7.47 7.94 -14.02
C LEU A 242 -8.20 8.89 -13.06
N GLU A 243 -9.39 8.49 -12.59
CA GLU A 243 -10.11 9.26 -11.58
C GLU A 243 -9.29 9.48 -10.30
N GLU A 244 -8.67 8.41 -9.80
CA GLU A 244 -7.80 8.47 -8.62
C GLU A 244 -6.57 9.36 -8.87
N LEU A 245 -5.98 9.27 -10.07
CA LEU A 245 -4.81 10.06 -10.47
C LEU A 245 -5.10 11.54 -10.75
N ILE A 246 -6.33 11.94 -11.04
CA ILE A 246 -6.62 13.34 -11.37
C ILE A 246 -7.36 14.04 -10.24
N TRP A 247 -8.34 13.40 -9.60
CA TRP A 247 -9.20 14.07 -8.62
C TRP A 247 -8.92 13.67 -7.17
N LYS A 248 -8.33 12.49 -6.93
CA LYS A 248 -8.32 11.88 -5.59
C LYS A 248 -6.92 11.48 -5.12
N ARG A 249 -5.93 12.36 -5.34
CA ARG A 249 -4.54 12.13 -4.91
C ARG A 249 -4.44 12.10 -3.39
N MET A 250 -3.96 10.98 -2.86
CA MET A 250 -3.68 10.81 -1.43
C MET A 250 -2.37 11.51 -1.08
N ARG A 251 -2.41 12.49 -0.17
CA ARG A 251 -1.23 13.23 0.30
C ARG A 251 -1.16 13.21 1.81
N ILE A 252 0.01 12.94 2.38
CA ILE A 252 0.23 13.09 3.83
C ILE A 252 0.24 14.59 4.15
N PRO A 253 -0.45 15.06 5.21
CA PRO A 253 -0.42 16.47 5.59
C PRO A 253 1.01 17.00 5.74
N ASN A 254 1.26 18.20 5.20
CA ASN A 254 2.56 18.88 5.17
C ASN A 254 3.64 18.26 4.27
N GLU A 255 3.34 17.20 3.52
CA GLU A 255 4.23 16.71 2.46
C GLU A 255 3.95 17.43 1.13
N SER A 256 4.98 17.58 0.30
CA SER A 256 4.88 18.24 -1.01
C SER A 256 4.40 17.31 -2.13
N THR A 257 4.52 15.99 -1.96
CA THR A 257 4.20 14.97 -2.97
C THR A 257 3.05 14.08 -2.51
N ASP A 258 2.31 13.51 -3.46
CA ASP A 258 1.28 12.50 -3.21
C ASP A 258 1.86 11.07 -3.19
N LEU A 259 1.11 10.15 -2.57
CA LEU A 259 1.50 8.74 -2.42
C LEU A 259 1.62 8.02 -3.77
N ALA A 260 0.76 8.32 -4.75
CA ALA A 260 0.84 7.67 -6.05
C ALA A 260 2.11 8.07 -6.80
N THR A 261 2.52 9.35 -6.72
CA THR A 261 3.81 9.84 -7.20
C THR A 261 4.98 9.17 -6.48
N SER A 262 4.95 9.08 -5.15
CA SER A 262 6.01 8.43 -4.37
C SER A 262 6.16 6.94 -4.72
N LEU A 263 5.06 6.20 -4.78
CA LEU A 263 5.06 4.79 -5.15
C LEU A 263 5.57 4.57 -6.57
N TYR A 264 5.12 5.39 -7.53
CA TYR A 264 5.61 5.30 -8.91
C TYR A 264 7.12 5.52 -9.01
N ARG A 265 7.64 6.55 -8.35
CA ARG A 265 9.09 6.85 -8.33
C ARG A 265 9.87 5.69 -7.70
N LEU A 266 9.39 5.13 -6.59
CA LEU A 266 10.00 3.96 -5.95
C LEU A 266 9.99 2.74 -6.88
N THR A 267 8.87 2.44 -7.53
CA THR A 267 8.78 1.34 -8.50
C THR A 267 9.72 1.54 -9.69
N LYS A 268 9.85 2.78 -10.20
CA LYS A 268 10.76 3.09 -11.31
C LYS A 268 12.23 3.03 -10.93
N ALA A 269 12.57 3.36 -9.70
CA ALA A 269 13.94 3.29 -9.19
C ALA A 269 14.30 1.90 -8.64
N TRP A 270 13.36 0.95 -8.64
CA TRP A 270 13.58 -0.39 -8.08
C TRP A 270 14.62 -1.14 -8.93
N PRO A 271 15.66 -1.74 -8.32
CA PRO A 271 16.68 -2.44 -9.09
C PRO A 271 16.11 -3.65 -9.84
N GLU A 272 16.55 -3.84 -11.08
CA GLU A 272 16.18 -5.01 -11.88
C GLU A 272 16.92 -6.27 -11.44
N GLN A 273 18.15 -6.17 -10.91
CA GLN A 273 18.95 -7.32 -10.50
C GLN A 273 18.53 -7.82 -9.11
N ALA A 274 18.34 -9.14 -8.96
CA ALA A 274 17.85 -9.77 -7.73
C ALA A 274 18.61 -9.33 -6.46
N ASP A 275 19.94 -9.44 -6.42
CA ASP A 275 20.74 -9.11 -5.25
C ASP A 275 20.66 -7.61 -4.89
N ALA A 276 20.67 -6.76 -5.92
CA ALA A 276 20.53 -5.32 -5.74
C ALA A 276 19.13 -4.95 -5.21
N ALA A 277 18.09 -5.64 -5.68
CA ALA A 277 16.72 -5.45 -5.21
C ALA A 277 16.55 -5.89 -3.75
N VAL A 278 17.16 -7.00 -3.33
CA VAL A 278 17.17 -7.45 -1.92
C VAL A 278 17.84 -6.42 -1.01
N LEU A 279 19.01 -5.89 -1.42
CA LEU A 279 19.70 -4.84 -0.67
C LEU A 279 18.86 -3.56 -0.60
N HIS A 280 18.26 -3.14 -1.72
CA HIS A 280 17.39 -1.97 -1.78
C HIS A 280 16.16 -2.11 -0.88
N ALA A 281 15.50 -3.27 -0.93
CA ALA A 281 14.36 -3.62 -0.09
C ALA A 281 14.72 -3.55 1.40
N GLY A 282 15.86 -4.08 1.81
CA GLY A 282 16.35 -3.99 3.18
C GLY A 282 16.59 -2.56 3.64
N ARG A 283 17.23 -1.72 2.80
CA ARG A 283 17.45 -0.29 3.10
C ARG A 283 16.13 0.47 3.23
N LEU A 284 15.18 0.22 2.33
CA LEU A 284 13.86 0.86 2.39
C LEU A 284 13.08 0.43 3.64
N ALA A 285 13.12 -0.85 4.01
CA ALA A 285 12.52 -1.32 5.25
C ALA A 285 13.11 -0.60 6.46
N ASP A 286 14.44 -0.50 6.55
CA ASP A 286 15.11 0.23 7.62
C ASP A 286 14.74 1.72 7.67
N GLU A 287 14.61 2.36 6.51
CA GLU A 287 14.19 3.76 6.42
C GLU A 287 12.76 3.95 6.92
N ILE A 288 11.83 3.07 6.53
CA ILE A 288 10.46 3.05 7.06
C ILE A 288 10.46 2.93 8.59
N LEU A 289 11.29 2.04 9.16
CA LEU A 289 11.35 1.87 10.61
C LEU A 289 11.93 3.08 11.34
N LYS A 290 12.94 3.74 10.74
CA LYS A 290 13.59 4.92 11.30
C LYS A 290 12.69 6.15 11.23
N THR A 291 12.19 6.48 10.04
CA THR A 291 11.52 7.76 9.77
C THR A 291 10.02 7.64 9.62
N GLY A 292 9.50 6.45 9.31
CA GLY A 292 8.11 6.26 8.93
C GLY A 292 7.78 6.88 7.57
N ARG A 293 8.78 7.02 6.69
CA ARG A 293 8.61 7.63 5.36
C ARG A 293 8.96 6.66 4.25
N LEU A 294 8.23 6.79 3.14
CA LEU A 294 8.53 6.11 1.87
C LEU A 294 9.38 7.02 0.98
N THR A 295 10.64 7.16 1.35
CA THR A 295 11.64 7.87 0.54
C THR A 295 12.68 6.88 0.05
N SER A 296 13.19 7.07 -1.16
CA SER A 296 14.41 6.39 -1.59
C SER A 296 15.51 6.71 -0.57
N SER A 297 16.12 5.68 0.03
CA SER A 297 17.28 5.85 0.90
C SER A 297 18.29 6.73 0.18
N THR A 298 18.55 7.92 0.72
CA THR A 298 19.69 8.73 0.29
C THR A 298 20.88 8.12 1.01
N ASP A 299 21.79 7.52 0.24
CA ASP A 299 23.11 7.12 0.76
C ASP A 299 23.85 8.36 1.31
#